data_AF-A0A5N6P3B4-F1
#
_entry.id   AF-A0A5N6P3B4-F1
#
_cell.length_a   1.000
_cell.length_b   1.000
_cell.length_c   1.000
_cell.angle_alpha   90.00
_cell.angle_beta   90.00
_cell.angle_gamma   90.00
#
_symmetry.space_group_name_H-M   'P 1'
#
loop_
_entity.id
_entity.type
_entity.pdbx_description
1 polymer ?
#
loop_
_entity_poly.entity_id
_entity_poly.type
_entity_poly.pdbx_seq_one_letter_code
_entity_poly.pdbx_strand_id
1 'polypeptide(L)'
;MEVGDCIIKLAKMMIENHKASNDMEACMAKLGTMGWDKSHAKYQTTLLLFGESENIKKVWLQLQPQTWELWVKNAGAKSNMHSDDEIVH
;
A
#
# COMPACT_ATOMS: atom_id res chain seq x y z
N MET A 1 10.67 14.53 -27.93
CA MET A 1 9.57 14.27 -26.98
C MET A 1 9.43 15.53 -26.14
N GLU A 2 8.39 16.31 -26.41
CA GLU A 2 8.19 17.64 -25.84
C GLU A 2 7.80 17.53 -24.37
N VAL A 3 8.47 18.28 -23.49
CA VAL A 3 8.24 18.28 -22.03
C VAL A 3 6.76 18.47 -21.65
N GLY A 4 5.99 19.16 -22.49
CA GLY A 4 4.55 19.36 -22.31
C GLY A 4 3.74 18.05 -22.29
N ASP A 5 4.13 17.04 -23.08
CA ASP A 5 3.43 15.76 -23.15
C ASP A 5 3.61 14.96 -21.85
N CYS A 6 4.80 15.02 -21.26
CA CYS A 6 5.11 14.43 -19.95
C CYS A 6 4.29 15.07 -18.82
N ILE A 7 4.14 16.40 -18.84
CA ILE A 7 3.37 17.13 -17.83
C ILE A 7 1.88 16.78 -17.94
N ILE A 8 1.35 16.68 -19.16
CA ILE A 8 -0.05 16.28 -19.40
C ILE A 8 -0.28 14.83 -18.95
N LYS A 9 0.67 13.92 -19.22
CA LYS A 9 0.61 12.52 -18.76
C LYS A 9 0.63 12.43 -17.23
N LEU A 10 1.49 13.19 -16.58
CA LEU A 10 1.58 13.23 -15.12
C LEU A 10 0.31 13.80 -14.49
N ALA A 11 -0.22 14.89 -15.05
CA ALA A 11 -1.47 15.49 -14.59
C ALA A 11 -2.66 14.52 -14.77
N LYS A 12 -2.75 13.83 -15.91
CA LYS A 12 -3.75 12.77 -16.12
C LYS A 12 -3.60 11.62 -15.13
N MET A 13 -2.37 11.14 -14.91
CA MET A 13 -2.10 10.07 -13.96
C MET A 13 -2.46 10.48 -12.53
N MET A 14 -2.23 11.74 -12.14
CA MET A 14 -2.64 12.28 -10.84
C MET A 14 -4.17 12.41 -10.71
N ILE A 15 -4.87 12.83 -11.76
CA ILE A 15 -6.35 12.93 -11.76
C ILE A 15 -6.99 11.53 -11.72
N GLU A 16 -6.46 10.56 -12.48
CA GLU A 16 -6.88 9.16 -12.43
C GLU A 16 -6.60 8.54 -11.05
N ASN A 17 -5.46 8.87 -10.44
CA ASN A 17 -5.13 8.46 -9.07
C ASN A 17 -6.00 9.18 -8.01
N HIS A 18 -6.56 10.36 -8.31
CA HIS A 18 -7.52 11.03 -7.45
C HIS A 18 -8.88 10.31 -7.39
N LYS A 19 -9.22 9.50 -8.42
CA LYS A 19 -10.34 8.56 -8.36
C LYS A 19 -10.06 7.39 -7.39
N ALA A 20 -8.79 7.11 -7.09
CA ALA A 20 -8.33 6.19 -6.04
C ALA A 20 -8.18 6.86 -4.66
N SER A 21 -8.50 8.16 -4.52
CA SER A 21 -8.44 8.87 -3.23
C SER A 21 -9.37 8.23 -2.18
N ASN A 22 -10.53 7.73 -2.61
CA ASN A 22 -11.46 7.01 -1.73
C ASN A 22 -10.85 5.73 -1.16
N ASP A 23 -10.05 5.00 -1.94
CA ASP A 23 -9.46 3.74 -1.49
C ASP A 23 -8.38 3.96 -0.43
N MET A 24 -7.59 5.04 -0.55
CA MET A 24 -6.56 5.36 0.43
C MET A 24 -7.15 5.91 1.73
N GLU A 25 -8.18 6.75 1.65
CA GLU A 25 -8.93 7.19 2.82
C GLU A 25 -9.66 6.02 3.50
N ALA A 26 -10.28 5.12 2.73
CA ALA A 26 -10.90 3.90 3.25
C ALA A 26 -9.87 2.98 3.92
N CYS A 27 -8.65 2.89 3.37
CA CYS A 27 -7.56 2.14 4.00
C CYS A 27 -7.16 2.75 5.35
N MET A 28 -6.95 4.07 5.42
CA MET A 28 -6.61 4.75 6.68
C MET A 28 -7.74 4.67 7.72
N ALA A 29 -9.01 4.79 7.29
CA ALA A 29 -10.16 4.62 8.16
C ALA A 29 -10.22 3.19 8.72
N LYS A 30 -10.00 2.18 7.87
CA LYS A 30 -9.94 0.76 8.24
C LYS A 30 -8.79 0.44 9.19
N LEU A 31 -7.64 1.11 9.04
CA LEU A 31 -6.53 1.02 9.98
C LEU A 31 -6.88 1.65 11.33
N GLY A 32 -7.61 2.77 11.32
CA GLY A 32 -8.11 3.44 12.52
C GLY A 32 -9.06 2.58 13.34
N THR A 33 -9.95 1.79 12.71
CA THR A 33 -10.87 0.88 13.44
C THR A 33 -10.15 -0.27 14.14
N MET A 34 -8.94 -0.62 13.71
CA MET A 34 -8.08 -1.58 14.41
C MET A 34 -7.29 -0.99 15.58
N GLY A 35 -7.35 0.32 15.78
CA GLY A 35 -6.49 1.02 16.73
C GLY A 35 -5.02 1.04 16.30
N TRP A 36 -4.73 0.78 15.02
CA TRP A 36 -3.36 0.93 14.50
C TRP A 36 -3.12 2.39 14.19
N ASP A 37 -2.42 3.06 15.11
CA ASP A 37 -1.92 4.40 14.90
C ASP A 37 -0.73 4.43 13.90
N LYS A 38 -0.44 5.62 13.35
CA LYS A 38 0.68 5.91 12.45
C LYS A 38 2.06 5.47 12.98
N SER A 39 2.21 5.41 14.30
CA SER A 39 3.42 4.91 14.97
C SER A 39 3.59 3.39 14.93
N HIS A 40 2.53 2.62 14.65
CA HIS A 40 2.61 1.16 14.59
C HIS A 40 3.27 0.72 13.29
N ALA A 41 4.26 -0.18 13.40
CA ALA A 41 4.89 -0.80 12.23
C ALA A 41 3.85 -1.42 11.27
N LYS A 42 2.79 -2.03 11.82
CA LYS A 42 1.68 -2.61 11.04
C LYS A 42 0.95 -1.57 10.18
N TYR A 43 0.77 -0.36 10.69
CA TYR A 43 0.16 0.75 9.94
C TYR A 43 1.02 1.12 8.73
N GLN A 44 2.32 1.31 8.95
CA GLN A 44 3.25 1.70 7.89
C GLN A 44 3.41 0.60 6.84
N THR A 45 3.57 -0.67 7.26
CA THR A 45 3.64 -1.83 6.35
C THR A 45 2.36 -1.98 5.53
N THR A 46 1.19 -1.79 6.14
CA THR A 46 -0.09 -1.85 5.41
C THR A 46 -0.17 -0.78 4.35
N LEU A 47 0.19 0.47 4.66
CA LEU A 47 0.18 1.56 3.68
C LEU A 47 1.16 1.31 2.53
N LEU A 48 2.35 0.79 2.83
CA LEU A 48 3.35 0.45 1.82
C LEU A 48 2.81 -0.61 0.86
N LEU A 49 2.29 -1.72 1.39
CA LEU A 49 1.69 -2.79 0.60
C LEU A 49 0.48 -2.28 -0.19
N PHE A 50 -0.38 -1.47 0.43
CA PHE A 50 -1.54 -0.88 -0.24
C PHE A 50 -1.14 0.00 -1.42
N GLY A 51 0.00 0.70 -1.34
CA GLY A 51 0.57 1.47 -2.45
C GLY A 51 1.18 0.63 -3.58
N GLU A 52 1.57 -0.62 -3.30
CA GLU A 52 2.38 -1.46 -4.19
C GLU A 52 1.62 -1.97 -5.43
N SER A 53 0.34 -2.35 -5.29
CA SER A 53 -0.44 -2.91 -6.40
C SER A 53 -1.94 -2.75 -6.23
N GLU A 54 -2.67 -2.49 -7.32
CA GLU A 54 -4.15 -2.51 -7.33
C GLU A 54 -4.75 -3.84 -6.87
N ASN A 55 -4.09 -4.97 -7.17
CA ASN A 55 -4.57 -6.28 -6.69
C ASN A 55 -4.44 -6.39 -5.17
N ILE A 56 -3.37 -5.85 -4.60
CA ILE A 56 -3.15 -5.81 -3.15
C ILE A 56 -4.18 -4.90 -2.48
N LYS A 57 -4.51 -3.75 -3.09
CA LYS A 57 -5.61 -2.87 -2.63
C LYS A 57 -6.94 -3.61 -2.56
N LYS A 58 -7.31 -4.31 -3.64
CA LYS A 58 -8.57 -5.07 -3.71
C LYS A 58 -8.64 -6.18 -2.66
N VAL A 59 -7.56 -6.92 -2.46
CA VAL A 59 -7.46 -7.94 -1.41
C VAL A 59 -7.61 -7.29 -0.05
N TRP A 60 -6.85 -6.23 0.24
CA TRP A 60 -6.91 -5.51 1.51
C TRP A 60 -8.33 -5.07 1.86
N LEU A 61 -9.04 -4.46 0.91
CA LEU A 61 -10.40 -3.96 1.13
C LEU A 61 -11.40 -5.08 1.45
N GLN A 62 -11.26 -6.24 0.81
CA GLN A 62 -12.18 -7.38 0.98
C GLN A 62 -11.86 -8.30 2.17
N LEU A 63 -10.67 -8.18 2.78
CA LEU A 63 -10.33 -8.99 3.95
C LEU A 63 -11.24 -8.71 5.14
N GLN A 64 -11.54 -9.77 5.88
CA GLN A 64 -12.26 -9.72 7.15
C GLN A 64 -11.36 -9.22 8.30
N PRO A 65 -11.92 -8.54 9.33
CA PRO A 65 -11.16 -8.00 10.45
C PRO A 65 -10.19 -8.99 11.11
N GLN A 66 -10.65 -10.22 11.27
CA GLN A 66 -9.89 -11.30 11.90
C GLN A 66 -8.65 -11.76 11.12
N THR A 67 -8.53 -11.45 9.83
CA THR A 67 -7.39 -11.88 8.99
C THR A 67 -6.40 -10.76 8.69
N TRP A 68 -6.67 -9.52 9.10
CA TRP A 68 -5.81 -8.37 8.77
C TRP A 68 -4.39 -8.47 9.33
N GLU A 69 -4.25 -8.83 10.61
CA GLU A 69 -2.92 -9.01 11.21
C GLU A 69 -2.11 -10.10 10.54
N LEU A 70 -2.74 -11.23 10.24
CA LEU A 70 -2.10 -12.34 9.53
C LEU A 70 -1.67 -11.92 8.12
N TRP A 71 -2.53 -11.20 7.42
CA TRP A 71 -2.22 -10.71 6.09
C TRP A 71 -1.03 -9.77 6.09
N VAL A 72 -0.99 -8.79 7.00
CA VAL A 72 0.13 -7.83 7.11
C VAL A 72 1.43 -8.56 7.47
N LYS A 73 1.38 -9.55 8.37
CA LYS A 73 2.55 -10.36 8.70
C LYS A 73 3.05 -11.17 7.50
N ASN A 74 2.16 -11.82 6.75
CA ASN A 74 2.53 -12.66 5.62
C ASN A 74 2.98 -11.85 4.39
N ALA A 75 2.27 -10.78 4.08
CA ALA A 75 2.62 -9.87 2.99
C ALA A 75 3.91 -9.10 3.32
N GLY A 76 4.06 -8.62 4.57
CA GLY A 76 5.29 -7.97 5.04
C GLY A 76 6.48 -8.92 5.09
N ALA A 77 6.29 -10.20 5.45
CA ALA A 77 7.35 -11.21 5.37
C ALA A 77 7.83 -11.42 3.93
N LYS A 78 6.91 -11.42 2.95
CA LYS A 78 7.27 -11.54 1.53
C LYS A 78 8.10 -10.35 1.03
N SER A 79 7.84 -9.14 1.55
CA SER A 79 8.66 -7.95 1.25
C SER A 79 10.04 -7.99 1.92
N ASN A 80 10.19 -8.66 3.08
CA ASN A 80 11.47 -8.78 3.79
C ASN A 80 12.36 -9.93 3.25
N MET A 81 11.82 -10.81 2.42
CA MET A 81 12.57 -11.90 1.75
C MET A 81 13.49 -11.43 0.62
N HIS A 82 13.69 -10.11 0.45
CA HIS A 82 14.64 -9.56 -0.52
C HIS A 82 15.83 -8.81 0.11
N SER A 83 15.99 -8.87 1.43
CA SER A 83 17.12 -8.21 2.12
C SER A 83 18.17 -9.17 2.71
N ASP A 84 18.00 -10.48 2.53
CA ASP A 84 18.98 -11.49 2.91
C ASP A 84 19.30 -12.38 1.70
N ASP A 85 19.94 -11.80 0.69
CA ASP A 85 20.77 -12.57 -0.25
C ASP A 85 22.17 -11.91 -0.26
N GLU A 86 22.97 -12.36 0.70
CA GLU A 86 24.41 -12.63 0.60
C GLU A 86 25.34 -11.51 0.08
N ILE A 87 25.90 -10.71 1.01
CA ILE A 87 27.32 -10.34 0.93
C ILE A 87 28.05 -11.22 1.95
N VAL A 88 28.40 -12.44 1.53
CA VAL A 88 29.50 -13.18 2.15
C VAL A 88 30.79 -12.44 1.80
N HIS A 89 31.52 -12.11 2.85
CA HIS A 89 32.75 -11.32 2.90
C HIS A 89 33.94 -12.06 2.30
#